data_AF-A0A3N6NBI4-F1
#
_entry.id   AF-A0A3N6NBI4-F1
#
_cell.length_a   1.000
_cell.length_b   1.000
_cell.length_c   1.000
_cell.angle_alpha   90.00
_cell.angle_beta   90.00
_cell.angle_gamma   90.00
#
_symmetry.space_group_name_H-M   'P 1'
#
loop_
_entity.id
_entity.type
_entity.pdbx_description
1 polymer ?
#
loop_
_entity_poly.entity_id
_entity_poly.type
_entity_poly.pdbx_seq_one_letter_code
_entity_poly.pdbx_strand_id
1 'polypeptide(L)' 'MDRKKAEDVLIVADEVADLVMHGFDLTMDTADGRALYARTFTAYVHSEVGDVPMSELYDALQGARG' A
#
# COMPACT_ATOMS: atom_id res chain seq x y z
N MET A 1 -1.70 -16.21 1.04
CA MET A 1 -1.35 -15.32 -0.09
C MET A 1 0.05 -15.67 -0.56
N ASP A 2 0.32 -15.65 -1.87
CA ASP A 2 1.68 -15.86 -2.37
C ASP A 2 2.50 -14.56 -2.35
N ARG A 3 3.83 -14.70 -2.34
CA ARG A 3 4.77 -13.57 -2.27
C ARG A 3 4.58 -12.59 -3.43
N LYS A 4 4.36 -13.12 -4.64
CA LYS A 4 4.25 -12.30 -5.85
C LYS A 4 3.02 -11.39 -5.79
N LYS A 5 1.87 -11.92 -5.39
CA LYS A 5 0.64 -11.14 -5.20
C LYS A 5 0.81 -10.09 -4.11
N ALA A 6 1.46 -10.42 -2.99
CA ALA A 6 1.74 -9.45 -1.94
C ALA A 6 2.64 -8.30 -2.43
N GLU A 7 3.68 -8.63 -3.19
CA GLU A 7 4.59 -7.65 -3.80
C GLU A 7 3.86 -6.76 -4.82
N ASP A 8 3.13 -7.35 -5.75
CA ASP A 8 2.35 -6.62 -6.77
C ASP A 8 1.34 -5.66 -6.11
N VAL A 9 0.60 -6.11 -5.09
CA VAL A 9 -0.40 -5.28 -4.40
C VAL A 9 0.26 -4.06 -3.72
N LEU A 10 1.41 -4.24 -3.07
CA LEU A 10 2.09 -3.14 -2.37
C LEU A 10 2.70 -2.13 -3.34
N ILE A 11 3.24 -2.59 -4.48
CA ILE A 11 3.77 -1.71 -5.53
C ILE A 11 2.65 -0.85 -6.12
N VAL A 12 1.53 -1.48 -6.51
CA VAL A 12 0.43 -0.70 -7.11
C VAL A 12 -0.23 0.22 -6.08
N ALA A 13 -0.32 -0.20 -4.81
CA ALA A 13 -0.81 0.68 -3.73
C ALA A 13 0.04 1.95 -3.59
N ASP A 14 1.37 1.83 -3.71
CA ASP A 14 2.30 2.95 -3.69
C ASP A 14 2.12 3.87 -4.90
N GLU A 15 2.06 3.30 -6.11
CA GLU A 15 1.86 4.05 -7.36
C GLU A 15 0.53 4.83 -7.36
N VAL A 16 -0.55 4.21 -6.87
CA VAL A 16 -1.87 4.86 -6.77
C VAL A 16 -1.84 5.97 -5.72
N ALA A 17 -1.21 5.75 -4.57
CA ALA A 17 -1.10 6.76 -3.53
C ALA A 17 -0.28 7.97 -3.99
N ASP A 18 0.82 7.75 -4.71
CA ASP A 18 1.64 8.80 -5.31
C ASP A 18 0.88 9.59 -6.40
N LEU A 19 0.17 8.89 -7.30
CA LEU A 19 -0.66 9.53 -8.32
C LEU A 19 -1.73 10.44 -7.72
N VAL A 20 -2.42 9.96 -6.67
CA VAL A 20 -3.46 10.74 -5.99
C VAL A 20 -2.86 11.96 -5.31
N MET A 21 -1.75 11.83 -4.59
CA MET A 21 -1.08 12.97 -3.97
C MET A 21 -0.67 14.04 -5.00
N HIS A 22 -0.04 13.62 -6.11
CA HIS A 22 0.32 14.52 -7.19
C HIS A 22 -0.89 15.22 -7.81
N GLY A 23 -2.04 14.53 -7.91
CA GLY A 23 -3.29 15.14 -8.37
C GLY A 23 -3.83 16.27 -7.48
N PHE A 24 -3.38 16.34 -6.21
CA PHE A 24 -3.73 17.40 -5.26
C PHE A 24 -2.58 18.39 -5.01
N ASP A 25 -1.50 18.34 -5.81
CA ASP A 25 -0.27 19.13 -5.59
C ASP A 25 0.32 18.94 -4.17
N LEU A 26 0.13 17.75 -3.59
CA LEU A 26 0.65 17.40 -2.27
C LEU A 26 1.90 16.53 -2.39
N THR A 27 2.75 16.62 -1.36
CA THR A 27 3.97 15.80 -1.24
C THR A 27 4.07 15.19 0.16
N MET A 28 4.88 14.13 0.29
CA MET A 28 5.18 13.45 1.55
C MET A 28 5.87 14.34 2.60
N ASP A 29 6.36 15.52 2.23
CA ASP A 29 6.96 16.47 3.17
C ASP A 29 5.91 17.18 4.03
N THR A 30 4.68 17.24 3.55
CA THR A 30 3.54 17.85 4.25
C THR A 30 2.78 16.84 5.10
N ALA A 31 2.16 17.31 6.19
CA ALA A 31 1.31 16.44 7.02
C ALA A 31 0.09 15.92 6.22
N ASP A 32 -0.51 16.79 5.41
CA ASP A 32 -1.67 16.46 4.59
C ASP A 32 -1.32 15.45 3.49
N GLY A 33 -0.17 15.59 2.84
CA GLY A 33 0.31 14.61 1.86
C GLY A 33 0.56 13.24 2.48
N ARG A 34 1.24 13.16 3.64
CA ARG A 34 1.41 11.88 4.35
C ARG A 34 0.08 11.25 4.76
N ALA A 35 -0.88 12.07 5.21
CA ALA A 35 -2.20 11.58 5.60
C ALA A 35 -2.99 11.07 4.39
N LEU A 36 -2.91 11.77 3.25
CA LEU A 36 -3.55 11.35 2.01
C LEU A 36 -2.91 10.07 1.46
N TYR A 37 -1.59 10.00 1.41
CA TYR A 37 -0.86 8.79 1.03
C TYR A 37 -1.31 7.58 1.84
N ALA A 38 -1.23 7.68 3.18
CA ALA A 38 -1.56 6.56 4.06
C ALA A 38 -3.00 6.07 3.88
N ARG A 39 -3.95 6.99 3.68
CA ARG A 39 -5.36 6.66 3.42
C ARG A 39 -5.53 5.96 2.08
N THR A 40 -4.97 6.51 1.01
CA THR A 40 -5.08 5.93 -0.33
C THR A 40 -4.42 4.57 -0.41
N PHE A 41 -3.19 4.45 0.11
CA PHE A 41 -2.45 3.18 0.17
C PHE A 41 -3.25 2.11 0.90
N THR A 42 -3.73 2.41 2.11
CA THR A 42 -4.51 1.45 2.92
C THR A 42 -5.83 1.08 2.23
N ALA A 43 -6.50 2.04 1.62
CA ALA A 43 -7.76 1.79 0.90
C ALA A 43 -7.55 0.87 -0.31
N TYR A 44 -6.48 1.07 -1.08
CA TYR A 44 -6.16 0.22 -2.23
C TYR A 44 -5.80 -1.20 -1.79
N VAL A 45 -4.96 -1.34 -0.76
CA VAL A 45 -4.63 -2.66 -0.20
C VAL A 45 -5.91 -3.38 0.25
N HIS A 46 -6.78 -2.69 0.99
CA HIS A 46 -8.05 -3.26 1.44
C HIS A 46 -8.97 -3.68 0.28
N SER A 47 -9.01 -2.91 -0.82
CA SER A 47 -9.81 -3.30 -1.99
C SER A 47 -9.30 -4.55 -2.70
N GLU A 48 -7.99 -4.79 -2.69
CA GLU A 48 -7.37 -5.92 -3.40
C GLU A 48 -7.32 -7.23 -2.58
N VAL A 49 -7.12 -7.11 -1.26
CA VAL A 49 -6.94 -8.28 -0.39
C VAL A 49 -7.96 -8.37 0.76
N GLY A 50 -8.89 -7.43 0.88
CA GLY A 50 -9.90 -7.39 1.93
C GLY A 50 -9.32 -7.04 3.29
N ASP A 51 -9.90 -7.61 4.36
CA ASP A 51 -9.50 -7.40 5.75
C ASP A 51 -8.20 -8.14 6.15
N VAL A 52 -7.36 -8.51 5.17
CA VAL A 52 -6.07 -9.14 5.45
C VAL A 52 -5.17 -8.15 6.20
N PRO A 53 -4.65 -8.51 7.39
CA PRO A 53 -3.74 -7.65 8.12
C PRO A 53 -2.47 -7.33 7.32
N MET A 54 -1.97 -6.10 7.41
CA MET A 54 -0.70 -5.70 6.79
C MET A 54 0.47 -6.60 7.22
N SER A 55 0.45 -7.16 8.44
CA SER A 55 1.46 -8.12 8.88
C SER A 55 1.50 -9.36 8.01
N GLU A 56 0.35 -9.87 7.54
CA GLU A 56 0.31 -11.04 6.66
C GLU A 56 0.85 -10.75 5.25
N LEU A 57 0.68 -9.51 4.75
CA LEU A 57 1.34 -9.04 3.53
C LEU A 57 2.86 -9.03 3.70
N TYR A 58 3.36 -8.49 4.81
CA TYR A 58 4.79 -8.46 5.09
C TYR A 58 5.38 -9.85 5.36
N ASP A 59 4.63 -10.75 5.98
CA ASP A 59 5.04 -12.14 6.20
C ASP A 59 5.13 -12.90 4.86
N ALA A 60 4.18 -12.66 3.95
CA ALA A 60 4.22 -13.21 2.60
C ALA A 60 5.45 -12.72 1.81
N LEU A 61 5.87 -11.47 2.00
CA LEU A 61 7.08 -10.90 1.39
C LEU A 61 8.38 -11.50 1.92
N GLN A 62 8.46 -11.74 3.23
CA GLN A 62 9.63 -12.34 3.86
C GLN A 62 9.84 -13.81 3.44
N GLY A 63 8.84 -14.39 2.77
CA GLY A 63 8.75 -15.82 2.52
C GLY A 63 8.42 -16.52 3.83
N ALA A 64 7.42 -17.40 3.79
CA ALA A 64 7.25 -18.37 4.87
C ALA A 64 8.62 -19.02 5.12
N ARG A 65 9.25 -18.69 6.25
CA ARG A 65 10.44 -19.40 6.74
C ARG A 65 9.96 -20.82 7.06
N GLY A 66 10.00 -21.69 6.05
CA GLY A 66 9.82 -23.13 6.13
C GLY A 66 11.12 -23.80 5.71
#